data_AF-A2BRX0-F1
#
_entry.id   AF-A2BRX0-F1
#
_cell.length_a   1.000
_cell.length_b   1.000
_cell.length_c   1.000
_cell.angle_alpha   90.00
_cell.angle_beta   90.00
_cell.angle_gamma   90.00
#
_symmetry.space_group_name_H-M   'P 1'
#
loop_
_entity.id
_entity.type
_entity.pdbx_description
1 polymer ?
#
loop_
_entity_poly.entity_id
_entity_poly.type
_entity_poly.pdbx_seq_one_letter_code
_entity_poly.pdbx_strand_id
1 'polypeptide(L)' 'MKHFISFLPFFFMSILSLSCSNKPAEKEMKMPMLFDTKEQAEKEAYKFDCEGAHQMGDKWMPCSKHEHNH' A
#
# COMPACT_ATOMS: atom_id res chain seq x y z
N MET A 1 25.87 -18.52 50.94
CA MET A 1 24.99 -17.54 51.61
C MET A 1 25.19 -16.21 50.88
N LYS A 2 24.18 -15.65 50.20
CA LYS A 2 23.28 -14.64 50.80
C LYS A 2 24.13 -13.46 51.30
N HIS A 3 24.07 -12.24 50.80
CA HIS A 3 22.99 -11.48 50.18
C HIS A 3 23.66 -10.18 49.67
N PHE A 4 23.20 -9.67 48.53
CA PHE A 4 22.80 -8.28 48.31
C PHE A 4 23.81 -7.15 48.55
N ILE A 5 23.88 -6.26 47.57
CA ILE A 5 23.70 -4.79 47.66
C ILE A 5 24.25 -4.27 46.32
N SER A 6 23.39 -4.07 45.33
CA SER A 6 22.77 -2.78 45.06
C SER A 6 23.80 -1.68 44.86
N PHE A 7 24.11 -1.38 43.60
CA PHE A 7 24.18 0.01 43.11
C PHE A 7 24.13 -0.03 41.58
N LEU A 8 22.91 0.05 41.03
CA LEU A 8 22.70 0.81 39.80
C LEU A 8 23.31 2.21 40.04
N PRO A 9 23.87 2.90 39.04
CA PRO A 9 23.06 3.21 37.87
C PRO A 9 23.88 3.38 36.59
N PHE A 10 23.17 3.79 35.55
CA PHE A 10 23.71 4.32 34.29
C PHE A 10 24.14 3.28 33.25
N PHE A 11 23.48 3.42 32.10
CA PHE A 11 24.12 3.26 30.82
C PHE A 11 24.51 1.84 30.45
N PHE A 12 23.53 1.04 30.04
CA PHE A 12 23.59 0.51 28.68
C PHE A 12 22.28 -0.20 28.34
N MET A 13 21.69 0.23 27.23
CA MET A 13 20.80 -0.58 26.41
C MET A 13 19.33 -0.69 26.87
N SER A 14 18.74 0.45 27.25
CA SER A 14 17.49 0.79 26.57
C SER A 14 17.77 0.90 25.07
N ILE A 15 16.76 0.62 24.25
CA ILE A 15 16.75 0.73 22.77
C ILE A 15 17.64 -0.26 21.98
N LEU A 16 17.23 -1.54 21.99
CA LEU A 16 17.21 -2.29 20.73
C LEU A 16 15.74 -2.52 20.31
N SER A 17 15.19 -1.43 19.76
CA SER A 17 14.18 -1.37 18.69
C SER A 17 13.43 -2.66 18.35
N LEU A 18 12.15 -2.64 18.73
CA LEU A 18 10.96 -3.14 18.04
C LEU A 18 11.24 -3.64 16.59
N SER A 19 11.46 -4.94 16.44
CA SER A 19 11.50 -5.60 15.13
C SER A 19 10.07 -5.93 14.69
N CYS A 20 9.45 -5.01 13.95
CA CYS A 20 8.24 -5.30 13.20
C CYS A 20 8.61 -6.07 11.94
N SER A 21 8.39 -7.39 11.99
CA SER A 21 8.46 -8.26 10.83
C SER A 21 7.24 -8.02 9.93
N ASN A 22 7.46 -7.35 8.80
CA ASN A 22 7.18 -7.83 7.44
C ASN A 22 7.12 -6.65 6.45
N LYS A 23 8.07 -6.68 5.51
CA LYS A 23 8.23 -5.99 4.21
C LYS A 23 7.17 -4.93 3.84
N PRO A 24 7.57 -3.69 3.46
CA PRO A 24 6.72 -2.91 2.58
C PRO A 24 6.55 -3.72 1.31
N ALA A 25 5.32 -4.18 1.03
CA ALA A 25 4.95 -4.52 -0.32
C ALA A 25 4.88 -3.19 -1.08
N GLU A 26 6.04 -2.77 -1.55
CA GLU A 26 6.23 -1.87 -2.68
C GLU A 26 5.58 -2.51 -3.91
N LYS A 27 4.26 -2.48 -3.92
CA LYS A 27 3.52 -2.36 -5.17
C LYS A 27 3.35 -0.86 -5.29
N GLU A 28 4.10 -0.24 -6.20
CA GLU A 28 3.69 1.03 -6.77
C GLU A 28 2.21 0.88 -7.14
N MET A 29 1.30 1.35 -6.28
CA MET A 29 -0.08 1.51 -6.69
C MET A 29 -0.08 2.76 -7.54
N LYS A 30 0.22 2.49 -8.81
CA LYS A 30 0.04 3.31 -10.00
C LYS A 30 -1.01 4.37 -9.71
N MET A 31 -0.62 5.63 -9.91
CA MET A 31 -1.50 6.79 -9.88
C MET A 31 -2.92 6.41 -10.35
N PRO A 32 -3.98 6.86 -9.67
CA PRO A 32 -5.34 6.55 -10.11
C PRO A 32 -5.46 6.99 -11.57
N MET A 33 -5.62 6.01 -12.48
CA MET A 33 -5.72 6.24 -13.92
C MET A 33 -7.09 6.80 -14.22
N LEU A 34 -7.22 8.08 -13.90
CA LEU A 34 -8.41 8.87 -14.10
C LEU A 34 -8.21 9.66 -15.40
N PHE A 35 -9.11 9.43 -16.35
CA PHE A 35 -9.15 10.09 -17.64
C PHE A 35 -10.30 11.08 -17.68
N ASP A 36 -10.15 12.16 -18.45
CA ASP A 36 -11.21 13.15 -18.61
C ASP A 36 -12.31 12.65 -19.56
N THR A 37 -11.99 11.69 -20.43
CA THR A 37 -12.95 11.13 -21.39
C THR A 37 -13.04 9.61 -21.28
N LYS A 38 -14.24 9.09 -21.57
CA LYS A 38 -14.51 7.66 -21.65
C LYS A 38 -13.59 6.97 -22.65
N GLU A 39 -13.41 7.56 -23.83
CA GLU A 39 -12.63 6.95 -24.91
C GLU A 39 -11.15 6.78 -24.55
N GLN A 40 -10.57 7.73 -23.80
CA GLN A 40 -9.20 7.58 -23.28
C GLN A 40 -9.10 6.45 -22.26
N ALA A 41 -10.07 6.34 -21.35
CA ALA A 41 -10.13 5.25 -20.38
C ALA A 41 -10.29 3.88 -21.05
N GLU A 42 -11.10 3.77 -22.11
CA GLU A 42 -11.30 2.53 -22.86
C GLU A 42 -10.04 2.09 -23.62
N LYS A 43 -9.30 3.03 -24.22
CA LYS A 43 -8.02 2.73 -24.89
C LYS A 43 -6.98 2.18 -23.90
N GLU A 44 -7.01 2.68 -22.67
CA GLU A 44 -6.09 2.25 -21.63
C GLU A 44 -6.54 0.95 -20.96
N ALA A 45 -7.83 0.61 -20.99
CA ALA A 45 -8.37 -0.67 -20.52
C ALA A 45 -7.67 -1.87 -21.16
N TYR A 46 -7.35 -1.80 -22.46
CA TYR A 46 -6.63 -2.86 -23.16
C TYR A 46 -5.24 -3.17 -22.57
N LYS A 47 -4.61 -2.23 -21.85
CA LYS A 47 -3.32 -2.48 -21.17
C LYS A 47 -3.48 -3.29 -19.88
N PHE A 48 -4.69 -3.44 -19.40
CA PHE A 48 -5.05 -4.20 -18.19
C PHE A 48 -5.78 -5.51 -18.51
N ASP A 49 -5.75 -5.94 -19.79
CA ASP A 49 -6.50 -7.11 -20.28
C ASP A 49 -7.99 -7.02 -19.90
N CYS A 50 -8.53 -5.80 -19.88
CA CYS A 50 -9.93 -5.51 -19.55
C CYS A 50 -10.56 -4.62 -20.62
N GLU A 51 -11.89 -4.57 -20.63
CA GLU A 51 -12.64 -3.80 -21.62
C GLU A 51 -13.58 -2.77 -21.00
N GLY A 52 -13.79 -1.69 -21.75
CA GLY A 52 -14.66 -0.58 -21.40
C GLY A 52 -14.11 0.33 -20.30
N ALA A 53 -14.96 1.21 -19.80
CA ALA A 53 -14.63 2.18 -18.77
C ALA A 53 -15.85 2.47 -17.89
N HIS A 54 -15.63 2.82 -16.63
CA HIS A 54 -16.67 3.28 -15.71
C HIS A 54 -16.39 4.71 -15.25
N GLN A 55 -17.45 5.48 -15.06
CA GLN A 55 -17.36 6.85 -14.56
C GLN A 55 -17.19 6.84 -13.03
N MET A 56 -16.25 7.64 -12.55
CA MET A 56 -15.98 7.88 -11.14
C MET A 56 -15.95 9.40 -10.90
N GLY A 57 -17.09 9.96 -10.48
CA GLY A 57 -17.28 11.41 -10.40
C GLY A 57 -17.22 12.05 -11.79
N ASP A 58 -16.34 13.04 -11.96
CA ASP A 58 -16.14 13.75 -13.24
C ASP A 58 -15.13 13.07 -14.17
N LYS A 59 -14.50 11.97 -13.72
CA LYS A 59 -13.46 11.27 -14.47
C LYS A 59 -13.86 9.84 -14.81
N TRP A 60 -13.09 9.22 -15.69
CA TRP A 60 -13.29 7.87 -16.19
C TRP A 60 -12.13 6.97 -15.78
N MET A 61 -12.43 5.75 -15.34
CA MET A 61 -11.42 4.74 -15.07
C MET A 61 -11.51 3.60 -16.10
N PRO A 62 -10.36 3.00 -16.45
CA PRO A 62 -10.32 1.84 -17.33
C PRO A 62 -11.00 0.64 -16.66
N CYS A 63 -11.43 -0.31 -17.49
CA CYS A 63 -12.25 -1.48 -17.15
C CYS A 63 -13.69 -1.12 -16.78
N SER A 64 -14.67 -1.82 -17.34
CA SER A 64 -16.10 -1.60 -17.04
C SER A 64 -16.47 -1.96 -15.61
N LYS A 65 -15.73 -2.92 -15.02
CA LYS A 65 -15.93 -3.41 -13.65
C LYS A 65 -14.57 -3.70 -13.03
N HIS A 66 -14.46 -3.45 -11.74
CA HIS A 66 -13.38 -4.01 -10.93
C HIS A 66 -13.75 -5.45 -10.61
N GLU A 67 -12.92 -6.41 -11.03
CA GLU A 67 -13.01 -7.76 -10.48
C GLU A 67 -12.52 -7.72 -9.03
N HIS A 68 -13.45 -7.59 -8.09
CA HIS A 68 -13.15 -7.89 -6.69
C HIS A 68 -13.04 -9.41 -6.54
N ASN A 69 -11.87 -9.97 -6.82
CA ASN A 69 -11.55 -11.33 -6.39
C ASN A 69 -11.55 -11.33 -4.85
N HIS A 70 -12.47 -12.10 -4.26
CA HIS A 70 -12.78 -12.12 -2.83
C HIS A 70 -12.19 -13.34 -2.13
#